data_AF-A6DGH1-F1
#
_entry.id   AF-A6DGH1-F1
#
_cell.length_a   1.000
_cell.length_b   1.000
_cell.length_c   1.000
_cell.angle_alpha   90.00
_cell.angle_beta   90.00
_cell.angle_gamma   90.00
#
_symmetry.space_group_name_H-M   'P 1'
#
loop_
_entity.id
_entity.type
_entity.pdbx_description
1 polymer ?
#
loop_
_entity_poly.entity_id
_entity_poly.type
_entity_poly.pdbx_seq_one_letter_code
_entity_poly.pdbx_strand_id
1 'polypeptide(L)'
;MDPLSSQYSRKKFSLIELLVVIAIIGILASLVLPALGKARKRSQVAVCSNNLKQINTSAFLYQDDSDGFYPPGWYADGVSWDD
;
A
#
# COMPACT_ATOMS: atom_id res chain seq x y z
N MET A 1 11.28 -31.59 51.10
CA MET A 1 11.36 -31.83 49.65
C MET A 1 10.09 -31.29 49.00
N ASP A 2 10.01 -30.16 48.33
CA ASP A 2 10.80 -28.93 48.25
C ASP A 2 9.84 -27.84 47.74
N PRO A 3 10.15 -26.55 47.96
CA PRO A 3 9.21 -25.46 47.87
C PRO A 3 9.29 -24.75 46.51
N LEU A 4 8.17 -24.62 45.78
CA LEU A 4 8.08 -23.75 44.62
C LEU A 4 6.78 -22.93 44.64
N SER A 5 6.61 -22.08 45.66
CA SER A 5 5.70 -20.94 45.50
C SER A 5 6.44 -19.83 44.78
N SER A 6 6.25 -19.78 43.45
CA SER A 6 6.73 -18.69 42.60
C SER A 6 5.99 -17.40 42.99
N GLN A 7 6.56 -16.65 43.92
CA GLN A 7 6.11 -15.30 44.31
C GLN A 7 6.35 -14.33 43.14
N TYR A 8 5.36 -14.19 42.25
CA TYR A 8 5.41 -13.19 41.19
C TYR A 8 5.17 -11.80 41.81
N SER A 9 6.26 -11.15 42.20
CA SER A 9 6.26 -9.77 42.69
C SER A 9 5.63 -8.86 41.63
N ARG A 10 4.44 -8.33 41.94
CA ARG A 10 3.72 -7.39 41.07
C ARG A 10 4.50 -6.07 41.04
N LYS A 11 5.33 -5.88 40.01
CA LYS A 11 6.01 -4.61 39.74
C LYS A 11 4.95 -3.51 39.58
N LYS A 12 4.98 -2.52 40.47
CA LYS A 12 4.19 -1.30 40.32
C LYS A 12 4.92 -0.39 39.33
N PHE A 13 4.31 -0.16 38.17
CA PHE A 13 4.82 0.78 37.18
C PHE A 13 4.69 2.20 37.71
N SER A 14 5.72 3.03 37.54
CA SER A 14 5.61 4.45 37.86
C SER A 14 4.86 5.18 36.75
N LEU A 15 4.00 6.14 37.11
CA LEU A 15 3.31 6.98 36.13
C LEU A 15 4.30 7.71 35.20
N ILE A 16 5.49 8.08 35.71
CA ILE A 16 6.54 8.73 34.91
C ILE A 16 7.13 7.81 33.85
N GLU A 17 7.29 6.52 34.15
CA GLU A 17 7.84 5.55 33.19
C GLU A 17 6.90 5.40 31.99
N LEU A 18 5.59 5.32 32.26
CA LEU A 18 4.59 5.21 31.19
C LEU A 18 4.47 6.52 30.40
N LEU A 19 4.56 7.68 31.08
CA LEU A 19 4.51 9.01 30.47
C LEU A 19 5.67 9.26 29.49
N VAL A 20 6.91 8.92 29.88
CA VAL A 20 8.08 9.08 29.01
C VAL A 20 7.95 8.20 27.75
N VAL A 21 7.43 6.99 27.90
CA VAL A 21 7.29 6.05 26.77
C VAL A 21 6.31 6.60 25.73
N ILE A 22 5.12 7.07 26.15
CA ILE A 22 4.16 7.65 25.20
C ILE A 22 4.69 8.94 24.56
N ALA A 23 5.49 9.72 25.28
CA ALA A 23 6.14 10.92 24.75
C ALA A 23 7.13 10.55 23.62
N ILE A 24 7.98 9.54 23.83
CA ILE A 24 8.92 9.06 22.82
C ILE A 24 8.16 8.48 21.60
N ILE A 25 7.12 7.67 21.82
CA ILE A 25 6.28 7.14 20.74
C ILE A 25 5.65 8.27 19.93
N GLY A 26 5.15 9.32 20.61
CA GLY A 26 4.56 10.49 19.96
C GLY A 26 5.54 11.24 19.06
N ILE A 27 6.78 11.45 19.54
CA ILE A 27 7.85 12.08 18.75
C ILE A 27 8.14 11.24 17.49
N LEU A 28 8.33 9.93 17.64
CA LEU A 28 8.59 9.03 16.52
C LEU A 28 7.41 8.99 15.53
N ALA A 29 6.18 8.89 16.04
CA ALA A 29 4.97 8.85 15.21
C ALA A 29 4.79 10.14 14.40
N SER A 30 5.09 11.30 14.98
CA SER A 30 4.99 12.60 14.28
C SER A 30 5.90 12.68 13.04
N LEU A 31 7.05 12.00 13.05
CA LEU A 31 7.96 11.91 11.91
C LEU A 31 7.49 10.88 10.86
N VAL A 32 6.80 9.82 11.28
CA VAL A 32 6.32 8.73 10.40
C VAL A 32 5.05 9.10 9.63
N LEU A 33 4.11 9.80 10.26
CA LEU A 33 2.84 10.21 9.65
C LEU A 33 2.98 10.92 8.28
N PRO A 34 3.84 11.96 8.12
CA PRO A 34 4.01 12.61 6.82
C PRO A 34 4.68 11.70 5.78
N ALA A 35 5.59 10.81 6.21
CA ALA A 35 6.22 9.83 5.32
C ALA A 35 5.21 8.80 4.80
N LEU A 36 4.28 8.35 5.66
CA LEU A 36 3.23 7.39 5.31
C LEU A 36 2.26 7.97 4.25
N GLY A 37 1.90 9.25 4.37
CA GLY A 37 1.07 9.94 3.36
C GLY A 37 1.74 9.98 1.98
N LYS A 38 3.05 10.25 1.93
CA LYS A 38 3.83 10.22 0.67
C LYS A 38 3.94 8.80 0.11
N ALA A 39 4.17 7.80 0.96
CA ALA A 39 4.25 6.40 0.57
C ALA A 39 2.92 5.91 -0.06
N ARG A 40 1.78 6.27 0.52
CA ARG A 40 0.45 5.92 -0.03
C ARG A 40 0.19 6.54 -1.40
N LYS A 41 0.59 7.80 -1.62
CA LYS A 41 0.47 8.42 -2.95
C LYS A 41 1.35 7.70 -3.98
N ARG A 42 2.59 7.37 -3.59
CA ARG A 42 3.51 6.60 -4.46
C ARG A 42 2.98 5.20 -4.77
N SER A 43 2.36 4.52 -3.81
CA SER A 43 1.78 3.19 -4.04
C SER A 43 0.61 3.25 -5.03
N GLN A 44 -0.25 4.27 -4.96
CA GLN A 44 -1.33 4.47 -5.94
C GLN A 44 -0.78 4.68 -7.36
N VAL A 45 0.27 5.49 -7.51
CA VAL A 45 0.95 5.70 -8.80
C VAL A 45 1.57 4.40 -9.31
N ALA A 46 2.23 3.64 -8.44
CA ALA A 46 2.82 2.34 -8.81
C ALA A 46 1.76 1.34 -9.29
N VAL A 47 0.61 1.27 -8.61
CA VAL A 47 -0.53 0.44 -9.04
C VAL A 47 -1.06 0.89 -10.40
N CYS A 48 -1.28 2.20 -10.60
CA CYS A 48 -1.75 2.73 -11.88
C CYS A 48 -0.76 2.43 -13.02
N SER A 49 0.54 2.61 -12.78
CA SER A 49 1.59 2.28 -13.75
C SER A 49 1.60 0.79 -14.10
N ASN A 50 1.43 -0.09 -13.11
CA ASN A 50 1.32 -1.53 -13.35
C ASN A 50 0.06 -1.91 -14.12
N ASN A 51 -1.07 -1.24 -13.88
CA ASN A 51 -2.30 -1.47 -14.64
C ASN A 51 -2.11 -1.06 -16.11
N LEU A 52 -1.52 0.12 -16.36
CA LEU A 52 -1.24 0.58 -17.73
C LEU A 52 -0.27 -0.37 -18.45
N LYS A 53 0.77 -0.84 -17.75
CA LYS A 53 1.69 -1.85 -18.30
C LYS A 53 0.96 -3.13 -18.68
N GLN A 54 0.03 -3.61 -17.85
CA GLN A 54 -0.77 -4.80 -18.13
C GLN A 54 -1.68 -4.59 -19.34
N ILE A 55 -2.38 -3.46 -19.43
CA ILE A 55 -3.22 -3.10 -20.58
C ILE A 55 -2.38 -3.08 -21.86
N ASN A 56 -1.25 -2.38 -21.84
CA ASN A 56 -0.35 -2.29 -22.98
C ASN A 56 0.17 -3.68 -23.41
N THR A 57 0.58 -4.50 -22.45
CA THR A 57 1.00 -5.89 -22.71
C THR A 57 -0.13 -6.68 -23.37
N SER A 58 -1.36 -6.58 -22.87
CA SER A 58 -2.52 -7.26 -23.46
C SER A 58 -2.88 -6.75 -24.85
N ALA A 59 -2.71 -5.45 -25.10
CA ALA A 59 -2.96 -4.86 -26.42
C ALA A 59 -1.94 -5.35 -27.45
N PHE A 60 -0.66 -5.45 -27.06
CA PHE A 60 0.38 -6.03 -27.93
C PHE A 60 0.16 -7.52 -28.21
N LEU A 61 -0.24 -8.30 -27.20
CA LEU A 61 -0.58 -9.71 -27.39
C LEU A 61 -1.76 -9.88 -28.37
N TYR A 62 -2.80 -9.07 -28.23
CA TYR A 62 -3.92 -9.08 -29.17
C TYR A 62 -3.51 -8.68 -30.58
N GLN A 63 -2.65 -7.67 -30.71
CA GLN A 63 -2.16 -7.20 -31.99
C GLN A 63 -1.39 -8.29 -32.75
N ASP A 64 -0.55 -9.05 -32.04
CA ASP A 64 0.20 -10.18 -32.61
C ASP A 64 -0.73 -11.28 -33.13
N ASP A 65 -1.81 -11.58 -32.38
CA ASP A 65 -2.79 -12.61 -32.73
C ASP A 65 -3.82 -12.17 -33.79
N SER A 66 -4.01 -10.86 -34.01
CA SER A 66 -5.07 -10.29 -34.84
C SER A 66 -4.53 -9.50 -36.04
N ASP A 67 -3.52 -10.01 -36.74
CA ASP A 67 -2.97 -9.43 -37.99
C ASP A 67 -2.58 -7.94 -37.89
N GLY A 68 -2.12 -7.48 -36.72
CA GLY A 68 -1.69 -6.11 -36.51
C GLY A 68 -2.79 -5.14 -36.06
N PHE A 69 -4.04 -5.60 -35.91
CA PHE A 69 -5.15 -4.77 -35.42
C PHE A 69 -5.15 -4.64 -33.89
N TYR A 70 -5.43 -3.45 -33.37
CA TYR A 70 -5.59 -3.22 -31.93
C TYR A 70 -6.94 -3.72 -31.41
N PRO A 71 -7.08 -4.00 -30.10
CA PRO A 71 -8.36 -4.40 -29.51
C PRO A 71 -9.46 -3.39 -29.84
N PRO A 72 -10.65 -3.83 -30.30
CA PRO A 72 -11.75 -2.93 -30.59
C PRO A 72 -12.18 -2.18 -29.32
N GLY A 73 -12.20 -0.85 -29.39
CA GLY A 73 -12.77 -0.02 -28.33
C GLY A 73 -14.28 -0.21 -28.24
N TRP A 74 -14.86 0.05 -27.07
CA TRP A 74 -16.31 0.12 -26.92
C TRP A 74 -16.82 1.43 -27.51
N TYR A 75 -17.12 1.43 -28.81
CA TYR A 75 -17.89 2.48 -29.47
C TYR A 75 -19.32 1.96 -29.68
N ALA A 76 -20.28 2.50 -28.93
CA ALA A 76 -21.69 2.21 -29.12
C ALA A 76 -22.30 2.99 -30.30
N ASP A 77 -21.55 3.94 -30.86
CA ASP A 77 -22.04 4.85 -31.88
C ASP A 77 -20.97 4.85 -32.98
N GLY A 78 -21.36 4.50 -34.22
CA GLY A 78 -20.48 4.22 -35.35
C GLY A 78 -19.69 5.41 -35.91
N VAL A 79 -19.05 6.20 -35.06
CA VAL A 79 -18.09 7.23 -35.43
C VAL A 79 -16.69 6.62 -35.45
N SER A 80 -16.20 6.33 -36.65
CA SER A 80 -14.79 6.05 -36.89
C SER A 80 -14.00 7.36 -36.83
N TRP A 81 -12.75 7.32 -36.37
CA TRP A 81 -11.88 8.51 -36.26
C TRP A 81 -11.39 9.05 -37.62
N ASP A 82 -11.97 8.59 -38.72
CA ASP A 82 -11.60 8.93 -40.10
C ASP A 82 -12.51 10.00 -40.75
N ASP A 83 -13.25 10.79 -39.95
CA ASP A 83 -13.96 12.02 -40.38
C ASP A 83 -13.26 13.31 -39.88
#